data_AF-A0A8I1PIX5-F1
#
_entry.id   AF-A0A8I1PIX5-F1
#
_cell.length_a   1.000
_cell.length_b   1.000
_cell.length_c   1.000
_cell.angle_alpha   90.00
_cell.angle_beta   90.00
_cell.angle_gamma   90.00
#
_symmetry.space_group_name_H-M   'P 1'
#
loop_
_entity.id
_entity.type
_entity.pdbx_description
1 polymer ?
#
loop_
_entity_poly.entity_id
_entity_poly.type
_entity_poly.pdbx_seq_one_letter_code
_entity_poly.pdbx_strand_id
1 'polypeptide(L)'
;MFRRGFVEHDALLQAARLYVYDVHAEAEAAAAAGTITDEHRARLRQAATWVQKVAQDIVTWAYNWGGSASIRNPSVLGRCLRDISVGAQHMLVEPMTLVEASTPIIAGYLNKENA
;
A
#
# COMPACT_ATOMS: atom_id res chain seq x y z
N MET A 1 -22.05 -11.03 -8.48
CA MET A 1 -20.61 -11.25 -8.22
C MET A 1 -19.76 -10.04 -8.59
N PHE A 2 -19.72 -9.60 -9.86
CA PHE A 2 -18.92 -8.43 -10.28
C PHE A 2 -19.20 -7.17 -9.44
N ARG A 3 -20.46 -6.74 -9.33
CA ARG A 3 -20.83 -5.50 -8.60
C ARG A 3 -20.31 -5.48 -7.16
N ARG A 4 -20.38 -6.61 -6.46
CA ARG A 4 -19.86 -6.75 -5.09
C ARG A 4 -18.34 -6.60 -5.07
N GLY A 5 -17.64 -7.37 -5.90
CA GLY A 5 -16.18 -7.29 -5.98
C GLY A 5 -15.70 -5.89 -6.39
N PHE A 6 -16.41 -5.23 -7.30
CA PHE A 6 -16.06 -3.89 -7.75
C PHE A 6 -16.09 -2.90 -6.59
N VAL A 7 -17.18 -2.85 -5.82
CA VAL A 7 -17.29 -1.92 -4.69
C VAL A 7 -16.33 -2.27 -3.54
N GLU A 8 -16.01 -3.55 -3.34
CA GLU A 8 -14.98 -3.98 -2.37
C GLU A 8 -13.58 -3.47 -2.76
N HIS A 9 -13.18 -3.64 -4.02
CA HIS A 9 -11.84 -3.23 -4.48
C HIS A 9 -11.72 -1.72 -4.69
N ASP A 10 -12.81 -1.04 -5.05
CA ASP A 10 -12.86 0.42 -5.05
C ASP A 10 -12.65 0.97 -3.64
N ALA A 11 -13.34 0.42 -2.63
CA ALA A 11 -13.13 0.81 -1.24
C ALA A 11 -11.68 0.56 -0.77
N LEU A 12 -11.08 -0.57 -1.14
CA LEU A 12 -9.67 -0.85 -0.87
C LEU A 12 -8.74 0.18 -1.52
N LEU A 13 -9.01 0.58 -2.77
CA LEU A 13 -8.24 1.60 -3.47
C LEU A 13 -8.31 2.94 -2.75
N GLN A 14 -9.52 3.37 -2.35
CA GLN A 14 -9.70 4.63 -1.61
C GLN A 14 -8.97 4.59 -0.27
N ALA A 15 -9.10 3.50 0.50
CA ALA A 15 -8.42 3.34 1.78
C ALA A 15 -6.90 3.34 1.64
N ALA A 16 -6.35 2.59 0.68
CA ALA A 16 -4.91 2.55 0.43
C ALA A 16 -4.37 3.92 0.01
N ARG A 17 -5.11 4.64 -0.85
CA ARG A 17 -4.73 5.98 -1.31
C ARG A 17 -4.71 6.99 -0.17
N LEU A 18 -5.76 7.02 0.65
CA LEU A 18 -5.82 7.90 1.81
C LEU A 18 -4.69 7.60 2.80
N TYR A 19 -4.41 6.32 3.07
CA TYR A 19 -3.33 5.91 3.94
C TYR A 19 -1.96 6.40 3.45
N VAL A 20 -1.67 6.31 2.14
CA VAL A 20 -0.44 6.88 1.57
C VAL A 20 -0.33 8.37 1.84
N TYR A 21 -1.37 9.14 1.51
CA TYR A 21 -1.31 10.59 1.68
C TYR A 21 -1.20 11.01 3.13
N ASP A 22 -1.93 10.34 4.02
CA ASP A 22 -1.96 10.63 5.45
C ASP A 22 -0.57 10.46 6.09
N VAL A 23 0.08 9.29 5.91
CA VAL A 23 1.40 9.06 6.51
C VAL A 23 2.49 9.96 5.94
N HIS A 24 2.38 10.35 4.66
CA HIS A 24 3.33 11.28 4.05
C HIS A 24 3.11 12.70 4.56
N ALA A 25 1.87 13.15 4.68
CA ALA A 25 1.54 14.46 5.22
C ALA A 25 1.99 14.61 6.68
N GLU A 26 1.76 13.60 7.53
CA GLU A 26 2.23 13.59 8.92
C GLU A 26 3.76 13.66 8.98
N ALA A 27 4.45 12.81 8.22
CA ALA A 27 5.91 12.77 8.22
C ALA A 27 6.53 14.06 7.65
N GLU A 28 5.92 14.67 6.63
CA GLU A 28 6.35 15.94 6.04
C GLU A 28 6.17 17.09 7.04
N ALA A 29 5.01 17.18 7.70
CA ALA A 29 4.75 18.19 8.72
C ALA A 29 5.74 18.06 9.90
N ALA A 30 5.99 16.84 10.37
CA ALA A 30 6.95 16.58 11.43
C ALA A 30 8.39 16.92 10.99
N ALA A 31 8.77 16.61 9.75
CA ALA A 31 10.07 16.98 9.21
C ALA A 31 10.24 18.51 9.15
N ALA A 32 9.23 19.23 8.66
CA ALA A 32 9.24 20.69 8.58
C ALA A 32 9.34 21.36 9.96
N ALA A 33 8.75 20.74 11.00
CA ALA A 33 8.84 21.20 12.38
C ALA A 33 10.12 20.74 13.13
N GLY A 34 10.95 19.88 12.51
CA GLY A 34 12.11 19.28 13.17
C GLY A 34 11.76 18.23 14.24
N THR A 35 10.54 17.67 14.19
CA THR A 35 9.99 16.71 15.17
C THR A 35 9.77 15.31 14.58
N ILE A 36 10.41 14.99 13.45
CA ILE A 36 10.31 13.66 12.85
C ILE A 36 10.78 12.57 13.82
N THR A 37 10.07 11.44 13.87
CA THR A 37 10.30 10.35 14.82
C THR A 37 10.58 9.06 14.07
N ASP A 38 11.06 8.04 14.79
CA ASP A 38 11.22 6.70 14.21
C ASP A 38 9.86 6.07 13.84
N GLU A 39 8.78 6.40 14.56
CA GLU A 39 7.43 5.98 14.18
C GLU A 39 7.03 6.56 12.81
N HIS A 40 7.25 7.86 12.56
CA HIS A 40 6.97 8.46 11.25
C HIS A 40 7.71 7.72 10.12
N ARG A 41 9.01 7.43 10.31
CA ARG A 41 9.81 6.69 9.32
C ARG A 41 9.31 5.27 9.11
N ALA A 42 8.93 4.59 10.19
CA ALA A 42 8.37 3.25 10.14
C ALA A 42 7.02 3.22 9.44
N ARG A 43 6.14 4.21 9.65
CA ARG A 43 4.85 4.33 8.96
C ARG A 43 5.01 4.56 7.46
N LEU A 44 6.00 5.35 7.03
CA LEU A 44 6.33 5.49 5.60
C LEU A 44 6.74 4.15 4.99
N ARG A 45 7.58 3.36 5.69
CA ARG A 45 7.97 2.02 5.23
C ARG A 45 6.77 1.07 5.19
N GLN A 46 5.95 1.06 6.25
CA GLN A 46 4.73 0.28 6.32
C GLN A 46 3.80 0.58 5.14
N ALA A 47 3.57 1.87 4.86
CA ALA A 47 2.70 2.28 3.76
C ALA A 47 3.20 1.83 2.40
N ALA A 48 4.50 1.97 2.11
CA ALA A 48 5.07 1.52 0.84
C ALA A 48 4.79 0.03 0.59
N THR A 49 5.08 -0.82 1.58
CA THR A 49 4.93 -2.28 1.46
C THR A 49 3.48 -2.73 1.49
N TRP A 50 2.68 -2.18 2.41
CA TRP A 50 1.27 -2.55 2.54
C TRP A 50 0.45 -2.13 1.31
N VAL A 51 0.64 -0.91 0.82
CA VAL A 51 -0.12 -0.38 -0.31
C VAL A 51 0.26 -1.09 -1.61
N GLN A 52 1.53 -1.46 -1.79
CA GLN A 52 1.93 -2.29 -2.93
C GLN A 52 1.16 -3.62 -2.95
N LYS A 53 1.03 -4.29 -1.80
CA LYS A 53 0.25 -5.53 -1.67
C LYS A 53 -1.22 -5.32 -2.01
N VAL A 54 -1.85 -4.29 -1.44
CA VAL A 54 -3.27 -3.97 -1.71
C VAL A 54 -3.48 -3.64 -3.20
N ALA A 55 -2.58 -2.88 -3.80
CA ALA A 55 -2.63 -2.56 -5.23
C ALA A 55 -2.50 -3.81 -6.11
N GLN A 56 -1.62 -4.75 -5.74
CA GLN A 56 -1.49 -6.03 -6.44
C GLN A 56 -2.77 -6.85 -6.38
N ASP A 57 -3.43 -6.92 -5.23
CA ASP A 57 -4.72 -7.61 -5.07
C ASP A 57 -5.80 -7.00 -5.98
N ILE A 58 -5.92 -5.66 -5.97
CA ILE A 58 -6.88 -4.91 -6.81
C ILE A 58 -6.63 -5.14 -8.30
N VAL A 59 -5.38 -5.04 -8.76
CA VAL A 59 -5.03 -5.23 -10.17
C VAL A 59 -5.26 -6.68 -10.60
N THR A 60 -4.92 -7.65 -9.75
CA THR A 60 -5.13 -9.08 -10.02
C THR A 60 -6.61 -9.40 -10.16
N TRP A 61 -7.44 -8.85 -9.26
CA TRP A 61 -8.89 -8.97 -9.35
C TRP A 61 -9.43 -8.39 -10.66
N ALA A 62 -9.04 -7.16 -11.01
CA ALA A 62 -9.48 -6.51 -12.23
C ALA A 62 -9.07 -7.28 -13.50
N TYR A 63 -7.82 -7.76 -13.54
CA TYR A 63 -7.31 -8.59 -14.62
C TYR A 63 -8.14 -9.87 -14.80
N ASN A 64 -8.43 -10.59 -13.71
CA ASN A 64 -9.20 -11.82 -13.75
C ASN A 64 -10.65 -11.59 -14.20
N TRP A 65 -11.28 -10.50 -13.74
CA TRP A 65 -12.65 -10.15 -14.16
C TRP A 65 -12.75 -9.72 -15.63
N GLY A 66 -11.69 -9.17 -16.21
CA GLY A 66 -11.64 -8.86 -17.64
C GLY A 66 -11.60 -10.10 -18.55
N GLY A 67 -11.39 -11.29 -17.99
CA GLY A 67 -11.45 -12.56 -18.72
C GLY A 67 -10.49 -12.62 -19.91
N SER A 68 -10.95 -13.21 -21.02
CA SER A 68 -10.12 -13.38 -22.22
C SER A 68 -9.72 -12.06 -22.91
N ALA A 69 -10.38 -10.95 -22.60
CA ALA A 69 -9.96 -9.64 -23.10
C ALA A 69 -8.64 -9.19 -22.45
N SER A 70 -8.42 -9.54 -21.18
CA SER A 70 -7.22 -9.15 -20.42
C SER A 70 -5.92 -9.71 -20.99
N ILE A 71 -5.95 -10.86 -21.67
CA ILE A 71 -4.77 -11.51 -22.28
C ILE A 71 -4.48 -11.06 -23.72
N ARG A 72 -5.36 -10.28 -24.34
CA ARG A 72 -5.16 -9.81 -25.72
C ARG A 72 -4.06 -8.75 -25.78
N ASN A 73 -3.50 -8.53 -26.96
CA ASN A 73 -2.57 -7.44 -27.22
C ASN A 73 -3.21 -6.48 -28.25
N PRO A 74 -3.47 -5.20 -27.91
CA PRO A 74 -3.17 -4.55 -26.62
C PRO A 74 -4.20 -4.86 -25.53
N SER A 75 -3.74 -4.85 -24.27
CA SER A 75 -4.59 -4.92 -23.07
C SER A 75 -4.05 -4.02 -21.97
N VAL A 76 -4.88 -3.08 -21.50
CA VAL A 76 -4.53 -2.22 -20.36
C VAL A 76 -4.40 -3.06 -19.09
N LEU A 77 -5.35 -3.98 -18.84
CA LEU A 77 -5.32 -4.86 -17.68
C LEU A 77 -4.09 -5.78 -17.69
N GLY A 78 -3.73 -6.31 -18.86
CA GLY A 78 -2.54 -7.15 -19.03
C GLY A 78 -1.24 -6.37 -18.85
N ARG A 79 -1.21 -5.08 -19.20
CA ARG A 79 -0.07 -4.20 -18.87
C ARG A 79 0.00 -3.93 -17.36
N CYS A 80 -1.10 -3.51 -16.74
CA CYS A 80 -1.16 -3.23 -15.31
C CYS A 80 -0.73 -4.44 -14.46
N LEU A 81 -1.19 -5.66 -14.79
CA LEU A 81 -0.78 -6.87 -14.06
C LEU A 81 0.73 -7.11 -14.15
N ARG A 82 1.33 -6.96 -15.34
CA ARG A 82 2.78 -7.14 -15.50
C ARG A 82 3.56 -6.08 -14.71
N ASP A 83 3.16 -4.82 -14.84
CA ASP A 83 3.86 -3.70 -14.20
C ASP A 83 3.83 -3.84 -12.66
N ILE A 84 2.65 -4.12 -12.07
CA ILE A 84 2.53 -4.29 -10.62
C ILE A 84 3.27 -5.54 -10.12
N SER A 85 3.32 -6.62 -10.92
CA SER A 85 4.02 -7.85 -10.54
C SER A 85 5.54 -7.67 -10.53
N VAL A 86 6.09 -6.90 -11.47
CA VAL A 86 7.51 -6.54 -11.49
C VAL A 86 7.83 -5.61 -10.32
N GLY A 87 6.99 -4.60 -10.06
CA GLY A 87 7.16 -3.69 -8.92
C GLY A 87 7.18 -4.41 -7.58
N ALA A 88 6.37 -5.48 -7.43
CA ALA A 88 6.33 -6.30 -6.22
C ALA A 88 7.64 -7.06 -5.92
N GLN A 89 8.58 -7.14 -6.87
CA GLN A 89 9.90 -7.78 -6.66
C GLN A 89 10.95 -6.82 -6.08
N HIS A 90 10.63 -5.54 -5.92
CA HIS A 90 11.60 -4.56 -5.43
C HIS A 90 11.84 -4.74 -3.92
N MET A 91 13.12 -4.77 -3.48
CA MET A 91 13.48 -4.94 -2.07
C MET A 91 12.84 -3.90 -1.13
N LEU A 92 12.52 -2.71 -1.64
CA LEU A 92 11.81 -1.65 -0.91
C LEU A 92 10.45 -2.10 -0.34
N VAL A 93 9.78 -3.05 -0.99
CA VAL A 93 8.41 -3.50 -0.66
C VAL A 93 8.37 -4.99 -0.30
N GLU A 94 9.51 -5.54 0.09
CA GLU A 94 9.63 -6.93 0.52
C GLU A 94 9.00 -7.12 1.93
N PRO A 95 8.39 -8.27 2.26
CA PRO A 95 7.67 -8.45 3.53
C PRO A 95 8.47 -8.20 4.82
N MET A 96 9.79 -8.46 4.88
CA MET A 96 10.63 -8.16 6.04
C MET A 96 10.65 -6.66 6.36
N THR A 97 10.42 -5.78 5.39
CA THR A 97 10.29 -4.35 5.66
C THR A 97 9.14 -4.00 6.62
N LEU A 98 8.12 -4.86 6.74
CA LEU A 98 7.06 -4.72 7.76
C LEU A 98 7.54 -5.16 9.14
N VAL A 99 8.41 -6.17 9.21
CA VAL A 99 9.06 -6.59 10.46
C VAL A 99 9.98 -5.49 10.96
N GLU A 100 10.79 -4.91 10.07
CA GLU A 100 11.68 -3.78 10.37
C GLU A 100 10.90 -2.55 10.86
N ALA A 101 9.73 -2.26 10.27
CA ALA A 101 8.87 -1.16 10.69
C ALA A 101 8.11 -1.42 12.00
N SER A 102 8.05 -2.67 12.48
CA SER A 102 7.16 -3.03 13.58
C SER A 102 7.55 -2.40 14.92
N THR A 103 8.84 -2.36 15.26
CA THR A 103 9.30 -1.93 16.59
C THR A 103 8.91 -0.49 16.92
N PRO A 104 9.18 0.53 16.07
CA PRO A 104 8.79 1.91 16.38
C PRO A 104 7.27 2.11 16.42
N ILE A 105 6.52 1.37 15.59
CA ILE A 105 5.05 1.43 15.56
C ILE A 105 4.46 0.89 16.87
N ILE A 106 4.92 -0.28 17.32
CA ILE A 106 4.46 -0.89 18.58
C ILE A 106 4.79 0.03 19.76
N ALA A 107 6.00 0.59 19.80
CA ALA A 107 6.38 1.55 20.82
C ALA A 107 5.46 2.78 20.86
N GLY A 108 5.02 3.27 19.69
CA GLY A 108 4.05 4.36 19.57
C GLY A 108 2.70 4.08 20.27
N TYR A 109 2.19 2.84 20.20
CA TYR A 109 0.98 2.45 20.94
C TYR A 109 1.20 2.38 22.45
N LEU A 110 2.32 1.78 22.89
CA LEU A 110 2.64 1.65 24.32
C LEU A 110 2.82 3.01 25.01
N ASN A 111 3.38 4.00 24.31
CA ASN A 111 3.55 5.33 24.85
C ASN A 111 2.23 6.11 24.98
N LYS A 112 1.25 5.85 24.10
CA LYS A 112 -0.08 6.47 24.13
C LYS A 112 -0.96 5.96 25.28
N GLU A 113 -0.75 4.73 25.75
CA GLU A 113 -1.47 4.17 26.91
C GLU A 113 -1.00 4.76 28.25
N ASN A 114 0.19 5.37 28.27
CA ASN A 114 0.81 5.93 29.47
C ASN A 114 0.75 7.47 29.54
N ALA A 115 0.07 8.12 28.60
CA ALA A 115 -0.10 9.58 28.50
C ALA A 115 -1.55 9.97 28.82
#